data_AF-A0A173KVN4-F1
#
_entry.id   AF-A0A173KVN4-F1
#
_cell.length_a   1.000
_cell.length_b   1.000
_cell.length_c   1.000
_cell.angle_alpha   90.00
_cell.angle_beta   90.00
_cell.angle_gamma   90.00
#
_symmetry.space_group_name_H-M   'P 1'
#
loop_
_entity.id
_entity.type
_entity.pdbx_description
1 polymer ?
#
loop_
_entity_poly.entity_id
_entity_poly.type
_entity_poly.pdbx_seq_one_letter_code
_entity_poly.pdbx_strand_id
1 'polypeptide(L)'
;MTQDDKDRFPDQIEENDEQRDSGAQAQDVADDARVRSTDLSEDSERGGRPNPAQIIPDDTPDLVERMEEMNRSGRIDNDAFAGEPQMDDEEDFLGNTEDEE
;
A
#
# COMPACT_ATOMS: atom_id res chain seq x y z
N MET A 1 -11.71 -35.34 48.58
CA MET A 1 -12.21 -34.68 47.36
C MET A 1 -13.34 -33.76 47.79
N THR A 2 -13.04 -32.47 47.99
CA THR A 2 -13.99 -31.47 48.46
C THR A 2 -14.61 -30.73 47.27
N GLN A 3 -15.76 -30.12 47.56
CA GLN A 3 -16.77 -29.61 46.64
C GLN A 3 -16.31 -28.46 45.70
N ASP A 4 -15.07 -28.01 45.83
CA ASP A 4 -14.49 -26.88 45.07
C ASP A 4 -14.21 -27.20 43.59
N ASP A 5 -14.20 -28.49 43.20
CA ASP A 5 -13.92 -28.89 41.80
C ASP A 5 -15.15 -28.80 40.87
N LYS A 6 -16.34 -28.44 41.38
CA LYS A 6 -17.59 -28.47 40.60
C LYS A 6 -18.02 -27.14 39.98
N ASP A 7 -17.47 -26.01 40.45
CA ASP A 7 -17.86 -24.66 39.99
C ASP A 7 -16.76 -23.97 39.15
N ARG A 8 -15.69 -24.67 38.77
CA ARG A 8 -14.72 -24.13 37.81
C ARG A 8 -15.30 -24.24 36.40
N PHE A 9 -16.02 -23.21 35.98
CA PHE A 9 -16.39 -22.99 34.57
C PHE A 9 -15.17 -23.28 33.68
N PRO A 10 -15.30 -24.13 32.64
CA PRO A 10 -14.17 -24.53 31.82
C PRO A 10 -13.93 -23.48 30.74
N ASP A 11 -13.43 -22.29 31.08
CA ASP A 11 -13.23 -21.24 30.06
C ASP A 11 -11.94 -20.43 30.28
N GLN A 12 -10.83 -21.10 30.61
CA GLN A 12 -9.53 -20.40 30.71
C GLN A 12 -8.35 -21.09 30.01
N ILE A 13 -8.52 -22.26 29.39
CA ILE A 13 -7.36 -23.03 28.86
C ILE A 13 -7.66 -23.81 27.58
N GLU A 14 -8.40 -23.24 26.62
CA GLU A 14 -8.39 -23.78 25.24
C GLU A 14 -8.05 -22.66 24.25
N GLU A 15 -6.87 -22.07 24.43
CA GLU A 15 -6.18 -21.40 23.34
C GLU A 15 -5.66 -22.49 22.39
N ASN A 16 -6.22 -22.59 21.19
CA ASN A 16 -5.70 -23.46 20.15
C ASN A 16 -4.45 -22.83 19.50
N ASP A 17 -3.66 -23.63 18.81
CA ASP A 17 -2.39 -23.18 18.22
C ASP A 17 -2.59 -22.01 17.24
N GLU A 18 -3.75 -21.91 16.61
CA GLU A 18 -4.16 -20.82 15.71
C GLU A 18 -4.36 -19.47 16.45
N GLN A 19 -4.80 -19.49 17.72
CA GLN A 19 -4.90 -18.29 18.55
C GLN A 19 -3.54 -17.80 19.08
N ARG A 20 -2.54 -18.69 19.11
CA ARG A 20 -1.17 -18.39 19.57
C ARG A 20 -0.24 -17.91 18.46
N ASP A 21 -0.77 -17.67 17.25
CA ASP A 21 0.00 -17.26 16.08
C ASP A 21 0.41 -15.76 16.15
N SER A 22 1.19 -15.42 17.17
CA SER A 22 1.73 -14.08 17.40
C SER A 22 2.61 -13.65 16.22
N GLY A 23 2.43 -12.43 15.74
CA GLY A 23 3.17 -11.86 14.61
C GLY A 23 2.51 -12.07 13.25
N ALA A 24 1.55 -13.00 13.13
CA ALA A 24 0.72 -13.16 11.92
C ALA A 24 -0.67 -12.52 12.07
N GLN A 25 -1.06 -12.15 13.30
CA GLN A 25 -2.32 -11.48 13.55
C GLN A 25 -2.34 -10.09 12.92
N ALA A 26 -3.50 -9.67 12.41
CA ALA A 26 -3.62 -8.40 11.70
C ALA A 26 -3.17 -7.18 12.52
N GLN A 27 -3.35 -7.22 13.84
CA GLN A 27 -2.90 -6.15 14.75
C GLN A 27 -1.37 -6.10 14.84
N ASP A 28 -0.73 -7.25 15.04
CA ASP A 28 0.74 -7.36 15.09
C ASP A 28 1.36 -6.91 13.77
N VAL A 29 0.80 -7.34 12.64
CA VAL A 29 1.25 -6.94 11.29
C VAL A 29 1.08 -5.43 11.07
N ALA A 30 -0.04 -4.85 11.52
CA ALA A 30 -0.28 -3.42 11.38
C ALA A 30 0.67 -2.58 12.26
N ASP A 31 0.97 -3.04 13.47
CA ASP A 31 1.91 -2.38 14.37
C ASP A 31 3.35 -2.49 13.87
N ASP A 32 3.76 -3.66 13.36
CA ASP A 32 5.04 -3.84 12.68
C ASP A 32 5.16 -2.92 11.46
N ALA A 33 4.09 -2.81 10.65
CA ALA A 33 4.06 -1.93 9.49
C ALA A 33 4.16 -0.45 9.87
N ARG A 34 3.57 -0.03 11.01
CA ARG A 34 3.71 1.35 11.53
C ARG A 34 5.12 1.66 12.00
N VAL A 35 5.78 0.72 12.67
CA VAL A 35 7.13 0.92 13.24
C VAL A 35 8.21 0.82 12.16
N ARG A 36 7.91 0.14 11.06
CA ARG A 36 8.75 0.12 9.86
C ARG A 36 8.68 1.48 9.16
N SER A 37 9.32 2.46 9.78
CA SER A 37 9.70 3.74 9.20
C SER A 37 10.66 3.48 8.04
N THR A 38 10.12 3.12 6.88
CA THR A 38 10.77 3.49 5.63
C THR A 38 10.71 5.01 5.60
N ASP A 39 11.86 5.66 5.58
CA ASP A 39 11.89 7.08 5.28
C ASP A 39 11.33 7.26 3.86
N LEU A 40 10.06 7.63 3.77
CA LEU A 40 9.38 7.89 2.49
C LEU A 40 9.74 9.29 1.96
N SER A 41 10.59 10.03 2.67
CA SER A 41 11.03 11.38 2.29
C SER A 41 12.38 11.40 1.60
N GLU A 42 12.99 10.24 1.34
CA GLU A 42 14.16 10.17 0.47
C GLU A 42 13.74 10.39 -0.98
N ASP A 43 14.46 11.28 -1.67
CA ASP A 43 14.31 11.46 -3.12
C ASP A 43 14.42 10.09 -3.81
N SER A 44 13.63 9.88 -4.86
CA SER A 44 13.75 8.67 -5.68
C SER A 44 15.21 8.42 -6.10
N GLU A 45 15.72 7.25 -5.74
CA GLU A 45 17.02 6.79 -6.21
C GLU A 45 16.88 6.14 -7.60
N ARG A 46 17.31 6.87 -8.64
CA ARG A 46 17.49 6.29 -9.98
C ARG A 46 18.70 5.36 -9.97
N GLY A 47 18.44 4.06 -9.87
CA GLY A 47 19.48 3.04 -9.83
C GLY A 47 20.21 2.87 -11.16
N GLY A 48 21.52 2.58 -11.10
CA GLY A 48 22.24 1.90 -12.19
C GLY A 48 23.46 2.62 -12.75
N ARG A 49 24.36 1.83 -13.36
CA ARG A 49 25.36 2.34 -14.31
C ARG A 49 24.71 2.30 -15.69
N PRO A 50 25.02 3.26 -16.59
CA PRO A 50 24.44 3.25 -17.93
C PRO A 50 24.66 1.89 -18.59
N ASN A 51 23.56 1.20 -18.88
CA ASN A 51 23.57 -0.13 -19.46
C ASN A 51 23.15 -0.02 -20.94
N PRO A 52 24.01 -0.38 -21.90
CA PRO A 52 23.68 -0.29 -23.32
C PRO A 52 22.54 -1.23 -23.75
N ALA A 53 22.13 -2.17 -22.91
CA ALA A 53 20.96 -3.05 -23.12
C ALA A 53 19.72 -2.60 -22.34
N GLN A 54 19.73 -1.40 -21.76
CA GLN A 54 18.61 -0.86 -21.00
C GLN A 54 17.43 -0.55 -21.92
N ILE A 55 16.25 -1.05 -21.53
CA ILE A 55 15.00 -0.85 -22.27
C ILE A 55 14.29 0.42 -21.81
N ILE A 56 14.36 0.71 -20.51
CA ILE A 56 13.71 1.87 -19.88
C ILE A 56 14.76 2.97 -19.70
N PRO A 57 14.66 4.10 -20.41
CA PRO A 57 15.59 5.22 -20.29
C PRO A 57 15.78 5.71 -18.84
N ASP A 58 16.99 6.15 -18.49
CA ASP A 58 17.33 6.70 -17.16
C ASP A 58 16.53 7.97 -16.79
N ASP A 59 15.96 8.65 -17.79
CA ASP A 59 15.12 9.83 -17.60
C ASP A 59 13.64 9.49 -17.35
N THR A 60 13.24 8.22 -17.42
CA THR A 60 11.87 7.77 -17.15
C THR A 60 11.54 7.98 -15.67
N PRO A 61 10.45 8.71 -15.34
CA PRO A 61 10.06 8.90 -13.95
C PRO A 61 9.61 7.59 -13.31
N ASP A 62 10.03 7.36 -12.06
CA ASP A 62 9.63 6.20 -11.31
C ASP A 62 8.29 6.41 -10.58
N LEU A 63 7.87 5.41 -9.79
CA LEU A 63 6.61 5.48 -9.06
C LEU A 63 6.58 6.61 -8.03
N VAL A 64 7.68 6.86 -7.32
CA VAL A 64 7.75 7.88 -6.27
C VAL A 64 7.73 9.27 -6.92
N GLU A 65 8.49 9.48 -7.98
CA GLU A 65 8.50 10.73 -8.75
C GLU A 65 7.11 11.04 -9.33
N ARG A 66 6.39 10.04 -9.85
CA ARG A 66 4.99 10.20 -10.29
C ARG A 66 4.05 10.54 -9.14
N MET A 67 4.20 9.89 -7.98
CA MET A 67 3.40 10.18 -6.79
C MET A 67 3.63 11.60 -6.26
N GLU A 68 4.88 12.07 -6.25
CA GLU A 68 5.22 13.43 -5.88
C GLU A 68 4.68 14.46 -6.87
N GLU A 69 4.72 14.15 -8.17
CA GLU A 69 4.12 14.98 -9.21
C GLU A 69 2.62 15.11 -9.00
N MET A 70 1.90 14.01 -8.74
CA MET A 70 0.46 14.03 -8.44
C MET A 70 0.16 14.87 -7.19
N ASN A 71 0.97 14.73 -6.14
CA ASN A 71 0.80 15.50 -4.91
C ASN A 71 1.04 17.01 -5.14
N ARG A 72 2.05 17.35 -5.95
CA ARG A 72 2.38 18.74 -6.28
C ARG A 72 1.35 19.39 -7.21
N SER A 73 0.87 18.64 -8.19
CA SER A 73 -0.08 19.12 -9.20
C SER A 73 -1.52 19.12 -8.70
N GLY A 74 -1.83 18.27 -7.71
CA GLY A 74 -3.19 18.01 -7.24
C GLY A 74 -4.03 17.22 -8.25
N ARG A 75 -3.43 16.70 -9.32
CA ARG A 75 -4.09 15.90 -10.36
C ARG A 75 -3.57 14.47 -10.35
N ILE A 76 -4.45 13.53 -10.61
CA ILE A 76 -4.12 12.10 -10.66
C ILE A 76 -3.72 11.74 -12.10
N ASP A 77 -2.73 10.87 -12.23
CA ASP A 77 -2.35 10.25 -13.49
C ASP A 77 -3.43 9.23 -13.91
N ASN A 78 -4.13 9.52 -15.02
CA ASN A 78 -5.17 8.65 -15.58
C ASN A 78 -4.70 7.87 -16.82
N ASP A 79 -3.39 7.87 -17.14
CA ASP A 79 -2.84 7.24 -18.36
C ASP A 79 -3.14 5.74 -18.42
N ALA A 80 -3.38 5.08 -17.28
CA ALA A 80 -3.77 3.68 -17.23
C ALA A 80 -5.11 3.38 -17.93
N PHE A 81 -5.97 4.40 -18.05
CA PHE A 81 -7.28 4.33 -18.71
C PHE A 81 -7.28 5.00 -20.08
N ALA A 82 -6.10 5.36 -20.60
CA ALA A 82 -5.96 5.94 -21.93
C ALA A 82 -6.62 5.05 -23.00
N GLY A 83 -7.51 5.65 -23.80
CA GLY A 83 -8.32 4.98 -24.81
C GLY A 83 -9.57 4.27 -24.30
N GLU A 84 -9.86 4.29 -23.01
CA GLU A 84 -11.15 3.83 -22.46
C GLU A 84 -12.17 4.97 -22.41
N PRO A 85 -13.47 4.73 -22.71
CA PRO A 85 -14.49 5.76 -22.60
C PRO A 85 -14.63 6.27 -21.16
N GLN A 86 -14.58 7.60 -20.97
CA GLN A 86 -14.94 8.20 -19.71
C GLN A 86 -16.46 8.06 -19.48
N MET A 87 -16.83 7.42 -18.38
CA MET A 87 -18.24 7.24 -17.97
C MET A 87 -18.60 8.08 -16.74
N ASP A 88 -17.67 8.91 -16.26
CA ASP A 88 -17.85 9.81 -15.13
C ASP A 88 -18.51 11.11 -15.60
N ASP A 89 -19.48 11.61 -14.82
CA ASP A 89 -20.15 12.88 -15.07
C ASP A 89 -19.42 14.08 -14.44
N GLU A 90 -18.42 13.84 -13.58
CA GLU A 90 -17.59 14.85 -12.90
C GLU A 90 -16.16 14.95 -13.47
N GLU A 91 -16.04 15.07 -14.80
CA GLU A 91 -14.77 15.08 -15.56
C GLU A 91 -13.75 16.17 -15.12
N ASP A 92 -14.23 17.33 -14.64
CA ASP A 92 -13.39 18.48 -14.27
C ASP A 92 -12.55 18.26 -12.99
N PHE A 93 -12.95 17.34 -12.11
CA PHE A 93 -12.32 17.21 -10.78
C PHE A 93 -10.99 16.45 -10.79
N LEU A 94 -10.83 15.46 -11.68
CA LEU A 94 -9.67 14.58 -11.70
C LEU A 94 -8.54 15.05 -12.63
N GLY A 95 -8.76 16.15 -13.36
CA GLY A 95 -7.80 16.70 -14.33
C GLY A 95 -8.08 16.25 -15.76
N ASN A 96 -7.25 16.71 -16.70
CA ASN A 96 -7.45 16.49 -18.13
C ASN A 96 -7.58 15.00 -18.46
N THR A 97 -8.74 14.62 -18.96
CA THR A 97 -9.01 13.33 -19.62
C THR A 97 -8.71 13.49 -21.12
N GLU A 98 -8.44 12.39 -21.82
CA GLU A 98 -8.06 12.42 -23.25
C GLU A 98 -9.18 12.96 -24.18
N ASP A 99 -10.39 13.18 -23.65
CA ASP A 99 -11.51 13.79 -24.37
C ASP A 99 -11.38 15.33 -24.51
N GLU A 100 -10.34 15.94 -23.91
CA GLU A 100 -9.99 17.37 -24.07
C GLU A 100 -9.02 17.65 -25.25
N GLU A 101 -9.44 17.44 -26.50
CA GLU A 101 -8.77 17.99 -27.72
C GLU A 101 -9.70 18.79 -28.65
#